data_AF-A0A945DAK0-F1
#
_entry.id   AF-A0A945DAK0-F1
#
_cell.length_a   1.000
_cell.length_b   1.000
_cell.length_c   1.000
_cell.angle_alpha   90.00
_cell.angle_beta   90.00
_cell.angle_gamma   90.00
#
_symmetry.space_group_name_H-M   'P 1'
#
loop_
_entity.id
_entity.type
_entity.pdbx_description
1 polymer ?
#
loop_
_entity_poly.entity_id
_entity_poly.type
_entity_poly.pdbx_seq_one_letter_code
_entity_poly.pdbx_strand_id
1 'polypeptide(L)'
;MIENINEENQENNNEDEAKNLAEKLKKLNELAKKEKLQIQLDINNEIASGNYSNLVMVNFNKEEFILDFAFLQPQIAKGKIFSRVILNPANAKRLAQMLQEDIESYEEKYESLSETKRFPNIDTSGLGFSVN
;
A
#
# COMPACT_ATOMS: atom_id res chain seq x y z
N MET A 1 -4.39 -39.83 -58.15
CA MET A 1 -3.46 -38.87 -57.57
C MET A 1 -4.09 -37.51 -57.70
N ILE A 2 -4.54 -36.90 -56.59
CA ILE A 2 -4.72 -35.46 -56.32
C ILE A 2 -5.74 -35.37 -55.18
N GLU A 3 -5.25 -35.42 -53.94
CA GLU A 3 -5.87 -34.87 -52.72
C GLU A 3 -4.67 -34.51 -51.83
N ASN A 4 -4.39 -33.21 -51.62
CA ASN A 4 -3.53 -32.63 -50.55
C ASN A 4 -3.12 -31.16 -50.81
N ILE A 5 -4.04 -30.26 -51.17
CA ILE A 5 -3.71 -28.81 -51.29
C ILE A 5 -4.61 -27.92 -50.41
N ASN A 6 -5.64 -28.49 -49.74
CA ASN A 6 -6.60 -27.68 -48.98
C ASN A 6 -6.33 -27.57 -47.48
N GLU A 7 -5.46 -28.39 -46.88
CA GLU A 7 -5.20 -28.35 -45.44
C GLU A 7 -4.15 -27.29 -45.05
N GLU A 8 -3.05 -27.16 -45.81
CA GLU A 8 -2.02 -26.13 -45.56
C GLU A 8 -2.55 -24.68 -45.71
N ASN A 9 -3.57 -24.45 -46.55
CA ASN A 9 -4.16 -23.12 -46.74
C ASN A 9 -5.15 -22.73 -45.62
N GLN A 10 -5.67 -23.68 -44.85
CA GLN A 10 -6.53 -23.40 -43.69
C GLN A 10 -5.72 -23.18 -42.41
N GLU A 11 -4.58 -23.87 -42.23
CA GLU A 11 -3.70 -23.68 -41.08
C GLU A 11 -3.00 -22.31 -41.09
N ASN A 12 -2.52 -21.84 -42.24
CA ASN A 12 -1.85 -20.54 -42.36
C ASN A 12 -2.78 -19.36 -42.02
N ASN A 13 -4.05 -19.41 -42.42
CA ASN A 13 -5.02 -18.36 -42.09
C ASN A 13 -5.37 -18.34 -40.58
N ASN A 14 -5.46 -19.52 -39.95
CA ASN A 14 -5.76 -19.63 -38.52
C ASN A 14 -4.58 -19.16 -37.65
N GLU A 15 -3.34 -19.38 -38.09
CA GLU A 15 -2.15 -18.94 -37.36
C GLU A 15 -1.99 -17.41 -37.41
N ASP A 16 -2.31 -16.79 -38.54
CA ASP A 16 -2.30 -15.33 -38.70
C ASP A 16 -3.42 -14.65 -37.89
N GLU A 17 -4.61 -15.27 -37.81
CA GLU A 17 -5.69 -14.81 -36.94
C GLU A 17 -5.31 -14.92 -35.45
N ALA A 18 -4.68 -16.02 -35.04
CA ALA A 18 -4.22 -16.22 -33.67
C ALA A 18 -3.13 -15.22 -33.26
N LYS A 19 -2.18 -14.90 -34.16
CA LYS A 19 -1.16 -13.86 -33.94
C LYS A 19 -1.79 -12.49 -33.77
N ASN A 20 -2.76 -12.13 -34.60
CA ASN A 20 -3.45 -10.84 -34.53
C ASN A 20 -4.29 -10.71 -33.24
N LEU A 21 -4.94 -11.80 -32.81
CA LEU A 21 -5.64 -11.83 -31.53
C LEU A 21 -4.69 -11.69 -30.33
N ALA A 22 -3.53 -12.36 -30.36
CA ALA A 22 -2.51 -12.25 -29.31
C ALA A 22 -1.94 -10.83 -29.22
N GLU A 23 -1.67 -10.16 -30.34
CA GLU A 23 -1.26 -8.75 -30.38
C GLU A 23 -2.35 -7.82 -29.82
N LYS A 24 -3.61 -8.06 -30.17
CA LYS A 24 -4.75 -7.30 -29.63
C LYS A 24 -4.89 -7.47 -28.11
N LEU A 25 -4.72 -8.68 -27.60
CA LEU A 25 -4.75 -8.98 -26.15
C LEU A 25 -3.56 -8.36 -25.41
N LYS A 26 -2.36 -8.38 -26.00
CA LYS A 26 -1.18 -7.71 -25.45
C LYS A 26 -1.38 -6.20 -25.39
N LYS A 27 -1.92 -5.60 -26.45
CA LYS A 27 -2.25 -4.17 -26.52
C LYS A 27 -3.33 -3.77 -25.51
N LEU A 28 -4.36 -4.60 -25.32
CA LEU A 28 -5.39 -4.40 -24.29
C LEU A 28 -4.81 -4.45 -22.88
N ASN A 29 -3.91 -5.41 -22.60
CA ASN A 29 -3.20 -5.49 -21.32
C ASN A 29 -2.26 -4.29 -21.09
N GLU A 30 -1.61 -3.78 -22.14
CA GLU A 30 -0.78 -2.57 -22.06
C GLU A 30 -1.62 -1.30 -21.86
N LEU A 31 -2.80 -1.20 -22.49
CA LEU A 31 -3.75 -0.11 -22.26
C LEU A 31 -4.31 -0.14 -20.83
N ALA A 32 -4.70 -1.33 -20.34
CA ALA A 32 -5.15 -1.52 -18.95
C ALA A 32 -4.05 -1.21 -17.92
N LYS A 33 -2.78 -1.45 -18.26
CA LYS A 33 -1.62 -1.05 -17.42
C LYS A 33 -1.30 0.44 -17.48
N LYS A 34 -1.78 1.17 -18.50
CA LYS A 34 -1.42 2.58 -18.77
C LYS A 34 -2.34 3.62 -18.17
N GLU A 35 -3.52 3.26 -17.69
CA GLU A 35 -4.37 4.19 -16.93
C GLU A 35 -3.92 4.30 -15.47
N LYS A 36 -2.64 4.65 -15.27
CA LYS A 36 -2.19 5.16 -13.97
C LYS A 36 -2.77 6.56 -13.83
N LEU A 37 -3.81 6.69 -13.02
CA LEU A 37 -4.34 7.99 -12.61
C LEU A 37 -3.20 8.80 -12.00
N GLN A 38 -2.72 9.82 -12.73
CA GLN A 38 -1.71 10.74 -12.21
C GLN A 38 -2.44 11.76 -11.34
N ILE A 39 -2.39 11.53 -10.03
CA ILE A 39 -2.94 12.45 -9.04
C ILE A 39 -1.83 13.45 -8.68
N GLN A 40 -2.09 14.75 -8.89
CA GLN A 40 -1.27 15.81 -8.30
C GLN A 40 -1.80 16.08 -6.88
N LEU A 41 -0.90 16.06 -5.90
CA LEU A 41 -1.21 16.34 -4.51
C LEU A 41 -0.51 17.63 -4.10
N ASP A 42 -1.29 18.58 -3.57
CA ASP A 42 -0.73 19.78 -2.97
C ASP A 42 -0.31 19.50 -1.52
N ILE A 43 0.88 19.96 -1.16
CA ILE A 43 1.43 19.84 0.20
C ILE A 43 1.94 21.20 0.65
N ASN A 44 1.61 21.60 1.88
CA ASN A 44 2.14 22.83 2.46
C ASN A 44 3.50 22.56 3.14
N ASN A 45 4.26 23.63 3.40
CA ASN A 45 5.61 23.53 3.97
C ASN A 45 5.64 22.86 5.35
N GLU A 46 4.60 23.04 6.16
CA GLU A 46 4.51 22.47 7.50
C GLU A 46 4.38 20.94 7.45
N ILE A 47 3.47 20.42 6.62
CA ILE A 47 3.28 18.98 6.42
C ILE A 47 4.49 18.38 5.70
N ALA A 48 5.07 19.09 4.73
CA ALA A 48 6.26 18.65 3.99
C ALA A 48 7.49 18.47 4.89
N SER A 49 7.59 19.24 5.97
CA SER A 49 8.69 19.12 6.95
C SER A 49 8.63 17.81 7.75
N GLY A 50 7.44 17.21 7.86
CA GLY A 50 7.21 15.98 8.60
C GLY A 50 7.27 16.13 10.12
N ASN A 51 6.72 15.14 10.83
CA ASN A 51 6.86 15.00 12.28
C ASN A 51 7.48 13.65 12.59
N TYR A 52 8.51 13.62 13.45
CA TYR A 52 9.05 12.37 13.97
C TYR A 52 8.14 11.81 15.07
N SER A 53 7.79 10.53 14.98
CA SER A 53 7.05 9.79 16.00
C SER A 53 7.80 8.51 16.37
N ASN A 54 7.99 8.27 17.67
CA ASN A 54 8.57 7.02 18.18
C ASN A 54 7.51 6.04 18.72
N LEU A 55 6.23 6.42 18.67
CA LEU A 55 5.10 5.61 19.10
C LEU A 55 3.93 5.78 18.13
N VAL A 56 3.29 4.68 17.78
CA VAL A 56 2.02 4.66 17.07
C VAL A 56 1.03 3.85 17.89
N MET A 57 -0.13 4.43 18.20
CA MET A 57 -1.24 3.72 18.84
C MET A 57 -2.34 3.51 17.81
N VAL A 58 -2.89 2.29 17.78
CA VAL A 58 -3.97 1.93 16.85
C VAL A 58 -5.19 1.51 17.65
N ASN A 59 -6.30 2.23 17.46
CA ASN A 59 -7.62 1.87 17.97
C ASN A 59 -8.57 1.64 16.80
N PHE A 60 -9.62 0.83 16.97
CA PHE A 60 -10.59 0.62 15.90
C PHE A 60 -11.98 0.24 16.43
N ASN A 61 -12.99 0.50 15.61
CA ASN A 61 -14.34 -0.07 15.72
C ASN A 61 -14.74 -0.68 14.36
N LYS A 62 -16.03 -0.93 14.12
CA LYS A 62 -16.48 -1.55 12.86
C LYS A 62 -16.40 -0.57 11.68
N GLU A 63 -16.43 0.72 11.97
CA GLU A 63 -16.56 1.80 11.02
C GLU A 63 -15.20 2.45 10.69
N GLU A 64 -14.26 2.45 11.65
CA GLU A 64 -13.04 3.25 11.59
C GLU A 64 -11.85 2.61 12.31
N PHE A 65 -10.66 2.92 11.82
CA PHE A 65 -9.36 2.74 12.45
C PHE A 65 -8.78 4.12 12.74
N ILE A 66 -8.29 4.33 13.96
CA ILE A 66 -7.66 5.57 14.43
C ILE A 66 -6.20 5.27 14.70
N LEU A 67 -5.31 5.95 13.97
CA LEU A 67 -3.85 5.85 14.12
C LEU A 67 -3.35 7.15 14.73
N ASP A 68 -2.86 7.07 15.96
CA ASP A 68 -2.26 8.19 16.69
C ASP A 68 -0.73 8.07 16.64
N PHE A 69 -0.10 9.02 15.95
CA PHE A 69 1.36 9.16 15.89
C PHE A 69 1.81 10.11 16.99
N ALA A 70 2.60 9.58 17.92
CA ALA A 70 3.02 10.27 19.12
C ALA A 70 4.53 10.22 19.33
N PHE A 71 5.03 11.18 20.10
CA PHE A 71 6.35 11.13 20.67
C PHE A 71 6.26 11.02 22.18
N LEU A 72 6.83 9.94 22.71
CA LEU A 72 7.00 9.71 24.13
C LEU A 72 8.42 10.07 24.54
N GLN A 73 8.55 11.04 25.46
CA GLN A 73 9.85 11.39 26.01
C GLN A 73 10.28 10.33 27.04
N PRO A 74 11.42 9.63 26.85
CA PRO A 74 11.77 8.47 27.69
C PRO A 74 11.92 8.78 29.18
N GLN A 75 12.36 10.00 29.52
CA GLN A 75 12.72 10.36 30.90
C GLN A 75 11.54 10.83 31.75
N ILE A 76 10.49 11.40 31.15
CA ILE A 76 9.43 12.12 31.87
C ILE A 76 8.07 11.41 31.70
N ALA A 77 8.02 10.28 30.98
CA ALA A 77 6.80 9.55 30.64
C ALA A 77 5.67 10.48 30.10
N LYS A 78 6.08 11.57 29.42
CA LYS A 78 5.17 12.55 28.84
C LYS A 78 5.11 12.33 27.34
N GLY A 79 3.91 12.07 26.83
CA GLY A 79 3.62 11.91 25.41
C GLY A 79 3.04 13.19 24.81
N LYS A 80 3.33 13.44 23.53
CA LYS A 80 2.60 14.39 22.69
C LYS A 80 2.13 13.69 21.42
N ILE A 81 0.85 13.84 21.07
CA ILE A 81 0.32 13.42 19.78
C ILE A 81 0.63 14.51 18.75
N PHE A 82 1.21 14.13 17.62
CA PHE A 82 1.51 15.04 16.51
C PHE A 82 0.51 14.92 15.38
N SER A 83 0.00 13.72 15.12
CA SER A 83 -0.97 13.47 14.06
C SER A 83 -1.92 12.35 14.47
N ARG A 84 -3.19 12.52 14.08
CA ARG A 84 -4.23 11.49 14.12
C ARG A 84 -4.73 11.28 12.71
N VAL A 85 -4.66 10.05 12.22
CA VAL A 85 -5.21 9.65 10.93
C VAL A 85 -6.36 8.68 11.18
N ILE A 86 -7.52 8.99 10.61
CA ILE A 86 -8.72 8.13 10.68
C ILE A 86 -8.92 7.48 9.33
N LEU A 87 -9.00 6.16 9.30
CA LEU A 87 -9.16 5.36 8.10
C LEU A 87 -10.41 4.50 8.22
N ASN A 88 -11.12 4.27 7.13
CA ASN A 88 -12.07 3.16 7.10
C ASN A 88 -11.31 1.80 7.10
N PRO A 89 -11.97 0.68 7.44
CA PRO A 89 -11.32 -0.63 7.51
C PRO A 89 -10.64 -1.08 6.20
N ALA A 90 -11.23 -0.74 5.05
CA ALA A 90 -10.67 -1.11 3.76
C ALA A 90 -9.34 -0.40 3.48
N ASN A 91 -9.23 0.88 3.82
CA ASN A 91 -8.01 1.66 3.66
C ASN A 91 -6.94 1.27 4.70
N ALA A 92 -7.35 0.97 5.94
CA ALA A 92 -6.43 0.46 6.95
C ALA A 92 -5.80 -0.87 6.51
N LYS A 93 -6.59 -1.78 5.94
CA LYS A 93 -6.07 -3.04 5.38
C LYS A 93 -5.09 -2.81 4.23
N ARG A 94 -5.42 -1.93 3.28
CA ARG A 94 -4.50 -1.58 2.18
C ARG A 94 -3.19 -0.99 2.69
N LEU A 95 -3.26 -0.06 3.66
CA LEU A 95 -2.09 0.53 4.29
C LEU A 95 -1.19 -0.55 4.92
N ALA A 96 -1.77 -1.48 5.68
CA ALA A 96 -1.00 -2.55 6.31
C ALA A 96 -0.27 -3.44 5.29
N GLN A 97 -0.94 -3.80 4.20
CA GLN A 97 -0.34 -4.61 3.12
C GLN A 97 0.80 -3.86 2.42
N MET A 98 0.56 -2.61 2.01
CA MET A 98 1.57 -1.79 1.35
C MET A 98 2.79 -1.56 2.26
N LEU A 99 2.55 -1.24 3.53
CA LEU A 99 3.62 -1.02 4.48
C LEU A 99 4.46 -2.28 4.71
N GLN A 100 3.83 -3.45 4.75
CA GLN A 100 4.55 -4.71 4.85
C GLN A 100 5.45 -4.94 3.62
N GLU A 101 4.91 -4.80 2.41
CA GLU A 101 5.66 -4.95 1.16
C GLU A 101 6.85 -3.98 1.07
N ASP A 102 6.66 -2.73 1.51
CA ASP A 102 7.70 -1.70 1.52
C ASP A 102 8.79 -1.99 2.56
N ILE A 103 8.43 -2.53 3.74
CA ILE A 103 9.40 -2.95 4.77
C ILE A 103 10.24 -4.12 4.26
N GLU A 104 9.60 -5.15 3.67
CA GLU A 104 10.31 -6.29 3.10
C GLU A 104 11.31 -5.82 2.03
N SER A 105 10.88 -4.91 1.14
CA SER A 105 11.73 -4.31 0.11
C SER A 105 12.88 -3.46 0.69
N TYR A 106 12.69 -2.84 1.86
CA TYR A 106 13.74 -2.12 2.57
C TYR A 106 14.76 -3.09 3.16
N GLU A 107 14.32 -4.14 3.85
CA GLU A 107 15.20 -5.14 4.47
C GLU A 107 16.01 -5.94 3.45
N GLU A 108 15.50 -6.13 2.23
CA GLU A 108 16.28 -6.73 1.13
C GLU A 108 17.48 -5.87 0.70
N LYS A 109 17.38 -4.54 0.85
CA LYS A 109 18.41 -3.57 0.44
C LYS A 109 19.34 -3.16 1.57
N TYR A 110 18.86 -3.22 2.79
CA TYR A 110 19.55 -2.75 4.00
C TYR A 110 19.71 -3.90 5.00
N GLU A 111 19.98 -3.57 6.26
CA GLU A 111 20.01 -4.56 7.32
C GLU A 111 18.59 -4.92 7.78
N SER A 112 18.40 -6.16 8.19
CA SER A 112 17.14 -6.60 8.78
C SER A 112 16.88 -5.81 10.07
N LEU A 113 15.65 -5.34 10.20
CA LEU A 113 15.17 -4.63 11.35
C LEU A 113 15.01 -5.64 12.49
N SER A 114 15.79 -5.47 13.56
CA SER A 114 15.51 -6.22 14.79
C SER A 114 14.13 -5.82 15.31
N GLU A 115 13.28 -6.79 15.65
CA GLU A 115 12.03 -6.52 16.32
C GLU A 115 12.30 -5.67 17.57
N THR A 116 11.94 -4.39 17.50
CA THR A 116 11.89 -3.56 18.70
C THR A 116 10.73 -4.11 19.51
N LYS A 117 10.97 -4.53 20.77
CA LYS A 117 9.91 -5.00 21.66
C LYS A 117 8.72 -4.06 21.51
N ARG A 118 7.58 -4.59 21.05
CA ARG A 118 6.33 -3.82 21.05
C ARG A 118 6.24 -3.16 22.41
N PHE A 119 6.05 -1.84 22.45
CA PHE A 119 5.69 -1.20 23.70
C PHE A 119 4.56 -2.05 24.30
N PRO A 120 4.68 -2.49 25.57
CA PRO A 120 3.70 -3.38 26.18
C PRO A 120 2.32 -2.79 25.92
N ASN A 121 1.31 -3.61 25.56
CA ASN A 121 -0.05 -3.14 25.27
C ASN A 121 -0.43 -2.08 26.30
N ILE A 122 -0.31 -0.81 25.93
CA ILE A 122 -0.58 0.30 26.82
C ILE A 122 -2.09 0.28 26.91
N ASP A 123 -2.62 0.05 28.10
CA ASP A 123 -4.04 0.16 28.33
C ASP A 123 -4.45 1.62 28.08
N THR A 124 -4.90 1.89 26.86
CA THR A 124 -5.35 3.21 26.42
C THR A 124 -6.75 3.52 26.93
N SER A 125 -7.46 2.57 27.54
CA SER A 125 -8.83 2.77 28.05
C SER A 125 -8.89 3.76 29.22
N GLY A 126 -7.75 3.98 29.90
CA GLY A 126 -7.60 4.96 30.98
C GLY A 126 -6.84 6.24 30.60
N LEU A 127 -6.40 6.41 29.35
CA LEU A 127 -5.74 7.66 28.91
C LEU A 127 -6.82 8.73 28.69
N GLY A 128 -7.22 9.37 29.79
CA GLY A 128 -8.09 10.53 29.78
C GLY A 128 -7.47 11.65 28.95
N PHE A 129 -8.01 11.88 27.76
CA PHE A 129 -7.76 13.10 27.01
C PHE A 129 -8.38 14.25 27.81
N SER A 130 -7.59 14.91 28.66
CA SER A 130 -7.96 16.22 29.19
C SER A 130 -7.84 17.22 28.05
N VAL A 131 -8.97 17.51 27.42
CA VAL A 131 -9.11 18.70 26.57
C VAL A 131 -9.06 19.89 27.52
N ASN A 132 -8.05 20.76 27.38
CA ASN A 132 -8.02 22.05 28.07
C ASN A 132 -9.11 22.96 27.54
#